data_AF-A0A227G8B3-F1
#
_entry.id   AF-A0A227G8B3-F1
#
_cell.length_a   1.000
_cell.length_b   1.000
_cell.length_c   1.000
_cell.angle_alpha   90.00
_cell.angle_beta   90.00
_cell.angle_gamma   90.00
#
_symmetry.space_group_name_H-M   'P 1'
#
loop_
_entity.id
_entity.type
_entity.pdbx_description
1 polymer ?
#
loop_
_entity_poly.entity_id
_entity_poly.type
_entity_poly.pdbx_seq_one_letter_code
_entity_poly.pdbx_strand_id
1 'polypeptide(L)' 'NEWYRCTRKAAYFAWGTLTVGILVGSWWAYNELGWGGWWFWDPVENASLLPWLTGTALLHSGVLAKKNQGA' A
#
# COMPACT_ATOMS: atom_id res chain seq x y z
N ASN A 1 25.20 -5.33 -3.74
CA ASN A 1 24.03 -4.65 -3.11
C ASN A 1 23.03 -4.08 -4.12
N GLU A 2 23.13 -4.40 -5.41
CA GLU A 2 22.24 -3.84 -6.45
C GLU A 2 20.82 -4.39 -6.37
N TRP A 3 20.69 -5.69 -6.08
CA TRP A 3 19.42 -6.36 -5.81
C TRP A 3 18.57 -5.62 -4.77
N TYR A 4 19.14 -5.31 -3.59
CA TYR A 4 18.45 -4.60 -2.52
C TYR A 4 17.92 -3.21 -2.93
N ARG A 5 18.67 -2.46 -3.76
CA ARG A 5 18.23 -1.15 -4.27
C ARG A 5 17.06 -1.30 -5.25
N CYS A 6 17.11 -2.32 -6.10
CA CYS A 6 16.04 -2.63 -7.06
C CYS A 6 14.75 -3.04 -6.33
N THR A 7 14.84 -4.00 -5.39
CA THR A 7 13.69 -4.48 -4.60
C THR A 7 13.05 -3.35 -3.80
N ARG A 8 13.84 -2.43 -3.24
CA ARG A 8 13.29 -1.29 -2.50
C ARG A 8 12.55 -0.29 -3.39
N LYS A 9 13.07 0.00 -4.58
CA LYS A 9 12.37 0.85 -5.57
C LYS A 9 11.06 0.21 -6.03
N ALA A 10 11.10 -1.10 -6.32
CA ALA A 10 9.92 -1.86 -6.70
C ALA A 10 8.87 -1.89 -5.57
N ALA A 11 9.29 -2.02 -4.30
CA ALA A 11 8.39 -1.98 -3.16
C ALA A 11 7.68 -0.63 -3.00
N TYR A 12 8.39 0.50 -3.19
CA TYR A 12 7.77 1.83 -3.20
C TYR A 12 6.79 2.01 -4.37
N PHE A 13 7.13 1.52 -5.56
CA PHE A 13 6.27 1.62 -6.74
C PHE A 13 4.99 0.76 -6.59
N ALA A 14 5.15 -0.46 -6.07
CA ALA A 14 4.03 -1.35 -5.76
C ALA A 14 3.12 -0.74 -4.69
N TRP A 15 3.67 -0.24 -3.59
CA TRP A 15 2.92 0.42 -2.52
C TRP A 15 2.15 1.66 -3.02
N GLY A 16 2.80 2.51 -3.83
CA GLY A 16 2.16 3.70 -4.41
C GLY A 16 0.99 3.35 -5.33
N THR A 17 1.21 2.42 -6.26
CA THR A 17 0.16 1.96 -7.20
C THR A 17 -1.02 1.35 -6.44
N LEU A 18 -0.74 0.57 -5.40
CA LEU A 18 -1.77 -0.06 -4.57
C LEU A 18 -2.59 1.00 -3.81
N THR A 19 -1.93 2.02 -3.27
CA THR A 19 -2.60 3.13 -2.57
C THR A 19 -3.52 3.93 -3.52
N VAL A 20 -3.07 4.20 -4.74
CA VAL A 20 -3.89 4.87 -5.76
C VAL A 20 -5.06 3.99 -6.20
N GLY A 21 -4.83 2.68 -6.38
CA GLY A 21 -5.88 1.71 -6.72
C GLY A 21 -7.00 1.65 -5.69
N ILE A 22 -6.65 1.70 -4.39
CA ILE A 22 -7.63 1.77 -3.30
C ILE A 22 -8.44 3.06 -3.41
N LEU A 23 -7.78 4.23 -3.50
CA LEU A 23 -8.47 5.53 -3.56
C LEU A 23 -9.42 5.64 -4.75
N VAL A 24 -9.00 5.18 -5.93
CA VAL A 24 -9.83 5.19 -7.15
C VAL A 24 -10.97 4.18 -7.05
N GLY A 25 -10.71 2.99 -6.47
CA GLY A 25 -11.73 1.98 -6.22
C GLY A 25 -12.83 2.47 -5.26
N SER A 26 -12.42 3.06 -4.13
CA SER A 26 -13.32 3.67 -3.15
C SER A 26 -14.13 4.82 -3.76
N TRP A 27 -13.50 5.67 -4.58
CA TRP A 27 -14.20 6.76 -5.28
C TRP A 27 -15.26 6.21 -6.23
N TRP A 28 -14.93 5.19 -7.03
CA TRP A 28 -15.88 4.61 -7.98
C TRP A 28 -17.05 3.91 -7.26
N ALA A 29 -16.77 3.11 -6.22
CA ALA A 29 -17.79 2.44 -5.43
C ALA A 29 -18.74 3.43 -4.73
N TYR A 30 -18.22 4.56 -4.23
CA TYR A 30 -19.04 5.62 -3.66
C TYR A 30 -20.04 6.21 -4.66
N ASN A 31 -19.59 6.43 -5.91
CA ASN A 31 -20.43 7.03 -6.96
C ASN A 31 -21.44 6.04 -7.57
N GLU A 32 -21.06 4.78 -7.77
CA GLU A 32 -21.88 3.81 -8.51
C GLU A 32 -22.83 3.02 -7.59
N LEU A 33 -22.36 2.58 -6.42
CA LEU A 33 -23.14 1.70 -5.55
C LEU A 33 -24.01 2.50 -4.56
N GLY A 34 -23.72 3.79 -4.32
CA GLY A 34 -24.52 4.65 -3.45
C GLY A 34 -24.50 4.23 -1.97
N TRP A 35 -23.48 3.46 -1.56
CA TRP A 35 -23.31 3.04 -0.18
C TRP A 35 -22.89 4.28 0.60
N GLY A 36 -23.74 4.74 1.51
CA GLY A 36 -23.68 6.06 2.16
C GLY A 36 -22.46 6.34 3.07
N GLY A 37 -21.29 5.78 2.77
CA GLY A 37 -20.02 6.02 3.46
C GLY A 37 -18.83 5.48 2.66
N TRP A 38 -17.64 6.08 2.90
CA TRP A 38 -16.38 5.79 2.20
C TRP A 38 -15.75 4.43 2.61
N TRP A 39 -16.52 3.51 3.18
CA TRP A 39 -15.95 2.29 3.79
C TRP A 39 -16.99 1.24 4.24
N PHE A 40 -17.95 0.91 3.38
CA PHE A 40 -18.96 -0.09 3.74
C PHE A 40 -18.57 -1.44 3.12
N TRP A 41 -17.85 -2.28 3.85
CA TRP A 41 -17.62 -3.72 3.55
C TRP A 41 -17.25 -4.09 2.10
N ASP A 42 -16.71 -3.16 1.30
CA ASP A 42 -16.41 -3.44 -0.09
C ASP A 42 -15.22 -4.43 -0.16
N PRO A 43 -15.37 -5.56 -0.86
CA PRO A 43 -14.33 -6.58 -0.93
C PRO A 43 -13.02 -6.04 -1.50
N VAL A 44 -13.05 -4.99 -2.33
CA VAL A 44 -11.87 -4.35 -2.91
C VAL A 44 -11.07 -3.58 -1.87
N GLU A 45 -11.72 -2.94 -0.89
CA GLU A 45 -11.06 -2.15 0.15
C GLU A 45 -10.42 -3.05 1.22
N ASN A 46 -11.10 -4.13 1.60
CA ASN A 46 -10.55 -5.09 2.58
C ASN A 46 -9.43 -5.97 1.99
N ALA A 47 -9.56 -6.44 0.75
CA ALA A 47 -8.55 -7.30 0.13
C ALA A 47 -7.25 -6.54 -0.17
N SER A 48 -7.35 -5.24 -0.45
CA SER A 48 -6.20 -4.36 -0.72
C SER A 48 -5.55 -3.81 0.56
N LEU A 49 -6.26 -3.79 1.69
CA LEU A 49 -5.71 -3.39 2.99
C LEU A 49 -4.58 -4.31 3.47
N LEU A 50 -4.69 -5.63 3.22
CA LEU A 50 -3.70 -6.63 3.62
C LEU A 50 -2.32 -6.44 2.93
N PRO A 51 -2.23 -6.33 1.58
CA PRO A 51 -0.97 -6.02 0.91
C PRO A 51 -0.48 -4.59 1.21
N TRP A 52 -1.37 -3.65 1.50
CA TRP A 52 -0.98 -2.29 1.91
C TRP A 52 -0.30 -2.28 3.29
N LEU A 53 -0.84 -2.98 4.28
CA LEU A 53 -0.25 -3.10 5.62
C LEU A 53 1.10 -3.83 5.60
N THR A 54 1.16 -4.96 4.89
CA THR A 54 2.41 -5.73 4.74
C THR A 54 3.48 -4.94 3.98
N GLY A 55 3.10 -4.21 2.92
CA GLY A 55 3.99 -3.29 2.20
C GLY A 55 4.50 -2.15 3.09
N THR A 56 3.64 -1.57 3.92
CA THR A 56 4.01 -0.51 4.88
C THR A 56 4.98 -1.03 5.94
N ALA A 57 4.73 -2.23 6.51
CA ALA A 57 5.62 -2.87 7.45
C ALA A 57 7.00 -3.18 6.85
N LEU A 58 7.03 -3.63 5.58
CA LEU A 58 8.26 -3.89 4.84
C LEU A 58 9.07 -2.60 4.60
N LEU A 59 8.41 -1.53 4.15
CA LEU A 59 9.05 -0.23 3.93
C LEU A 59 9.57 0.36 5.24
N HIS A 60 8.78 0.30 6.32
CA HIS A 60 9.16 0.77 7.66
C HIS A 60 10.36 0.00 8.21
N SER A 61 10.35 -1.33 8.11
CA SER A 61 11.46 -2.19 8.54
C SER A 61 12.73 -1.96 7.71
N GLY A 62 12.58 -1.74 6.40
CA GLY A 62 13.70 -1.42 5.51
C GLY A 62 14.38 -0.08 5.84
N VAL A 63 13.63 0.91 6.35
CA VAL A 63 14.19 2.17 6.86
C VAL A 63 14.96 1.94 8.17
N LEU A 64 14.43 1.15 9.09
CA LEU A 64 15.09 0.82 10.37
C LEU A 64 16.40 0.05 10.15
N ALA A 65 16.39 -0.93 9.24
CA ALA A 65 17.59 -1.69 8.87
C ALA A 65 18.69 -0.79 8.31
N LYS A 66 18.33 0.25 7.53
CA LYS A 66 19.30 1.21 7.00
C LYS A 66 19.82 2.17 8.08
N LYS A 67 18.99 2.52 9.07
CA LYS A 67 19.36 3.39 10.20
C LYS A 67 20.35 2.71 11.14
N ASN A 68 20.20 1.41 11.39
CA ASN A 68 21.09 0.65 12.27
C ASN A 68 22.45 0.27 11.65
N GLN A 69 22.62 0.41 10.33
CA GLN A 69 23.92 0.19 9.67
C GLN A 69 24.84 1.43 9.70
N GLY A 70 24.36 2.56 10.20
CA GLY A 70 25.11 3.82 10.30
C GLY A 70 25.51 4.23 11.72
N ALA A 71 25.40 3.32 12.70
CA ALA A 71 25.81 3.51 14.08
C ALA A 71 27.01 2.60 14.41
#